data_AF-A0A970WG89-F1
#
_entry.id   AF-A0A970WG89-F1
#
_cell.length_a   1.000
_cell.length_b   1.000
_cell.length_c   1.000
_cell.angle_alpha   90.00
_cell.angle_beta   90.00
_cell.angle_gamma   90.00
#
_symmetry.space_group_name_H-M   'P 1'
#
loop_
_entity.id
_entity.type
_entity.pdbx_description
1 polymer ?
#
loop_
_entity_poly.entity_id
_entity_poly.type
_entity_poly.pdbx_seq_one_letter_code
_entity_poly.pdbx_strand_id
1 'polypeptide(L)'
;MVRRSHRTLALEALEDRRLMAILDLTTAGASGFINGAFFTNASTGAGTGNIDPFVRLQASPVEQGYNSSYRDVEFDEDTSWNHDLQLSDVPVIVLAGVAYREFSLDINQTGREELLSLDKVEVYLSAAGNINSYPFDQPPEPTATKIYDLDADGDNWVKLNAKLSSGSGTSDLLVYLPATIFAGYPVTSYVTLFSRFGDNFPSNDGFEEWAVSTSGTTTATLSGYKFEDTDGDGAAREPGEPGLSDWTVFVDYNNNGSLDAGEPSAVTLADDPATLADEAGRYTIYGISAGTWKVREVQKTDWTNSFPTTSDVYGRYHSVTFTAGNSLYGGDFGNVRDNPALTIVKAADKATVSVAGETITYTITVANTGNVALTGVTVNDPLVANLAYVSGDAAPSGILDVGETWTY
;
A
#
# COMPACT_ATOMS: atom_id res chain seq x y z
N MET A 1 -4.57 -39.46 -48.84
CA MET A 1 -5.89 -39.42 -48.17
C MET A 1 -5.73 -39.95 -46.76
N VAL A 2 -5.33 -39.09 -45.82
CA VAL A 2 -5.19 -39.45 -44.39
C VAL A 2 -6.06 -38.47 -43.63
N ARG A 3 -7.15 -38.99 -43.05
CA ARG A 3 -8.05 -38.24 -42.19
C ARG A 3 -7.33 -37.96 -40.86
N ARG A 4 -7.09 -36.68 -40.55
CA ARG A 4 -6.97 -36.20 -39.16
C ARG A 4 -8.03 -35.14 -38.96
N SER A 5 -9.12 -35.54 -38.34
CA SER A 5 -10.12 -34.66 -37.73
C SER A 5 -10.68 -35.43 -36.55
N HIS A 6 -11.03 -34.71 -35.49
CA HIS A 6 -11.40 -35.15 -34.13
C HIS A 6 -10.25 -35.08 -33.11
N ARG A 7 -9.79 -33.85 -32.85
CA ARG A 7 -9.41 -33.39 -31.50
C ARG A 7 -9.12 -31.87 -31.50
N THR A 8 -10.12 -31.08 -31.88
CA THR A 8 -10.14 -29.63 -31.59
C THR A 8 -11.59 -29.18 -31.42
N LEU A 9 -12.29 -29.78 -30.45
CA LEU A 9 -13.62 -29.36 -30.00
C LEU A 9 -13.65 -29.53 -28.47
N ALA A 10 -12.79 -28.78 -27.77
CA ALA A 10 -12.82 -28.67 -26.30
C ALA A 10 -11.92 -27.53 -25.75
N LEU A 11 -11.41 -26.61 -26.58
CA LEU A 11 -10.47 -25.58 -26.11
C LEU A 11 -10.76 -24.16 -26.64
N GLU A 12 -11.96 -23.91 -27.16
CA GLU A 12 -12.46 -22.56 -27.51
C GLU A 12 -13.76 -22.22 -26.77
N ALA A 13 -14.07 -22.93 -25.67
CA ALA A 13 -15.25 -22.69 -24.84
C ALA A 13 -14.89 -22.43 -23.35
N LEU A 14 -13.63 -22.07 -23.07
CA LEU A 14 -13.13 -21.87 -21.70
C LEU A 14 -12.26 -20.61 -21.50
N GLU A 15 -12.15 -19.72 -22.50
CA GLU A 15 -11.46 -18.42 -22.34
C GLU A 15 -12.34 -17.19 -22.54
N ASP A 16 -13.65 -17.35 -22.74
CA ASP A 16 -14.57 -16.21 -22.68
C ASP A 16 -15.90 -16.59 -22.02
N ARG A 17 -15.80 -16.80 -20.70
CA ARG A 17 -16.89 -16.51 -19.79
C ARG A 17 -16.51 -15.27 -18.99
N ARG A 18 -16.33 -14.12 -19.65
CA ARG A 18 -16.57 -12.85 -18.97
C ARG A 18 -18.04 -12.88 -18.53
N LEU A 19 -18.24 -13.22 -17.25
CA LEU A 19 -19.54 -13.16 -16.62
C LEU A 19 -20.01 -11.72 -16.75
N MET A 20 -21.20 -11.49 -17.31
CA MET A 20 -21.97 -10.27 -17.03
C MET A 20 -21.97 -10.05 -15.51
N ALA A 21 -21.20 -9.09 -14.99
CA ALA A 21 -21.03 -8.94 -13.55
C ALA A 21 -22.12 -8.01 -13.00
N ILE A 22 -23.37 -8.47 -13.08
CA ILE A 22 -24.44 -7.88 -12.28
C ILE A 22 -24.12 -8.23 -10.83
N LEU A 23 -23.81 -7.21 -10.02
CA LEU A 23 -23.76 -7.40 -8.59
C LEU A 23 -25.15 -7.18 -8.00
N ASP A 24 -25.82 -8.28 -7.67
CA ASP A 24 -27.16 -8.24 -7.08
C ASP A 24 -27.08 -8.04 -5.56
N LEU A 25 -27.42 -6.82 -5.11
CA LEU A 25 -27.48 -6.43 -3.69
C LEU A 25 -28.93 -6.29 -3.20
N THR A 26 -29.89 -7.01 -3.80
CA THR A 26 -31.31 -6.91 -3.43
C THR A 26 -31.71 -7.71 -2.19
N THR A 27 -30.76 -8.42 -1.56
CA THR A 27 -30.97 -9.16 -0.30
C THR A 27 -30.07 -8.62 0.82
N ALA A 28 -30.61 -8.38 2.01
CA ALA A 28 -29.84 -7.85 3.15
C ALA A 28 -28.57 -8.67 3.46
N GLY A 29 -27.45 -7.97 3.64
CA GLY A 29 -26.11 -8.55 3.84
C GLY A 29 -25.42 -9.03 2.56
N ALA A 30 -26.01 -8.83 1.39
CA ALA A 30 -25.36 -9.09 0.11
C ALA A 30 -24.15 -8.17 -0.08
N SER A 31 -23.10 -8.74 -0.68
CA SER A 31 -21.88 -8.03 -0.98
C SER A 31 -21.13 -8.68 -2.14
N GLY A 32 -20.20 -7.94 -2.74
CA GLY A 32 -19.35 -8.46 -3.82
C GLY A 32 -18.36 -7.44 -4.31
N PHE A 33 -17.55 -7.83 -5.30
CA PHE A 33 -16.51 -7.00 -5.87
C PHE A 33 -16.81 -6.65 -7.33
N ILE A 34 -16.52 -5.41 -7.72
CA ILE A 34 -16.46 -4.96 -9.12
C ILE A 34 -15.20 -4.12 -9.29
N ASN A 35 -14.34 -4.50 -10.25
CA ASN A 35 -13.10 -3.78 -10.57
C ASN A 35 -12.22 -3.45 -9.35
N GLY A 36 -12.14 -4.38 -8.39
CA GLY A 36 -11.35 -4.25 -7.16
C GLY A 36 -12.03 -3.51 -6.00
N ALA A 37 -13.12 -2.80 -6.25
CA ALA A 37 -13.95 -2.19 -5.21
C ALA A 37 -14.89 -3.21 -4.57
N PHE A 38 -15.12 -3.10 -3.26
CA PHE A 38 -16.05 -3.94 -2.52
C PHE A 38 -17.34 -3.17 -2.22
N PHE A 39 -18.48 -3.76 -2.53
CA PHE A 39 -19.81 -3.18 -2.31
C PHE A 39 -20.60 -4.05 -1.35
N THR A 40 -21.36 -3.44 -0.44
CA THR A 40 -22.22 -4.16 0.50
C THR A 40 -23.43 -3.33 0.91
N ASN A 41 -24.58 -3.99 1.08
CA ASN A 41 -25.79 -3.37 1.64
C ASN A 41 -25.94 -3.63 3.15
N ALA A 42 -24.85 -4.01 3.82
CA ALA A 42 -24.83 -4.18 5.26
C ALA A 42 -25.06 -2.82 5.94
N SER A 43 -26.31 -2.55 6.34
CA SER A 43 -26.71 -1.29 6.96
C SER A 43 -25.84 -0.99 8.18
N THR A 44 -25.15 0.13 8.18
CA THR A 44 -24.61 0.72 9.40
C THR A 44 -25.61 1.80 9.83
N GLY A 45 -26.10 1.71 11.06
CA GLY A 45 -26.93 2.77 11.64
C GLY A 45 -26.08 4.02 11.83
N ALA A 46 -25.92 4.82 10.77
CA ALA A 46 -25.39 6.16 10.91
C ALA A 46 -26.48 6.98 11.61
N GLY A 47 -26.20 7.46 12.83
CA GLY A 47 -27.01 8.54 13.37
C GLY A 47 -26.84 9.76 12.44
N THR A 48 -27.86 10.61 12.34
CA THR A 48 -27.92 11.83 11.51
C THR A 48 -26.86 12.91 11.83
N GLY A 49 -25.79 12.56 12.56
CA GLY A 49 -24.67 13.43 12.91
C GLY A 49 -23.28 12.81 12.73
N ASN A 50 -23.19 11.63 12.11
CA ASN A 50 -21.93 10.89 11.91
C ASN A 50 -21.54 10.73 10.42
N ILE A 51 -22.20 11.45 9.52
CA ILE A 51 -21.90 11.46 8.08
C ILE A 51 -21.79 12.89 7.57
N ASP A 52 -21.04 13.07 6.49
CA ASP A 52 -20.89 14.31 5.73
C ASP A 52 -21.40 14.05 4.30
N PRO A 53 -22.67 14.42 4.00
CA PRO A 53 -23.22 14.33 2.66
C PRO A 53 -22.54 15.32 1.73
N PHE A 54 -22.02 14.84 0.60
CA PHE A 54 -21.22 15.65 -0.31
C PHE A 54 -21.82 15.81 -1.72
N VAL A 55 -22.79 14.97 -2.10
CA VAL A 55 -23.61 15.17 -3.30
C VAL A 55 -24.96 14.47 -3.16
N ARG A 56 -26.01 15.11 -3.67
CA ARG A 56 -27.37 14.56 -3.76
C ARG A 56 -27.90 14.69 -5.18
N LEU A 57 -28.45 13.62 -5.72
CA LEU A 57 -29.03 13.53 -7.06
C LEU A 57 -30.55 13.35 -6.97
N GLN A 58 -31.33 13.96 -7.88
CA GLN A 58 -32.81 13.96 -7.78
C GLN A 58 -33.57 13.88 -9.12
N ALA A 59 -32.88 13.65 -10.24
CA ALA A 59 -33.50 13.61 -11.55
C ALA A 59 -34.38 12.35 -11.77
N SER A 60 -35.08 12.27 -12.89
CA SER A 60 -35.86 11.07 -13.24
C SER A 60 -36.01 10.95 -14.76
N PRO A 61 -36.00 9.74 -15.35
CA PRO A 61 -35.83 8.42 -14.73
C PRO A 61 -34.36 7.99 -14.53
N VAL A 62 -33.44 8.85 -14.96
CA VAL A 62 -31.99 8.66 -14.89
C VAL A 62 -31.43 9.78 -14.05
N GLU A 63 -30.68 9.41 -13.02
CA GLU A 63 -29.99 10.33 -12.13
C GLU A 63 -28.51 10.27 -12.37
N GLN A 64 -27.85 11.42 -12.45
CA GLN A 64 -26.41 11.47 -12.52
C GLN A 64 -25.89 12.79 -11.99
N GLY A 65 -24.65 12.76 -11.54
CA GLY A 65 -23.96 13.96 -11.09
C GLY A 65 -22.72 13.63 -10.29
N TYR A 66 -22.09 14.69 -9.81
CA TYR A 66 -20.84 14.63 -9.08
C TYR A 66 -20.71 15.74 -8.04
N ASN A 67 -19.77 15.54 -7.12
CA ASN A 67 -19.52 16.50 -6.06
C ASN A 67 -18.58 17.64 -6.52
N SER A 68 -18.98 18.88 -6.26
CA SER A 68 -18.27 20.11 -6.62
C SER A 68 -18.80 21.34 -5.89
N SER A 69 -17.88 22.22 -5.49
CA SER A 69 -18.21 23.58 -5.03
C SER A 69 -18.48 24.58 -6.16
N TYR A 70 -18.31 24.19 -7.43
CA TYR A 70 -18.65 25.04 -8.57
C TYR A 70 -20.16 25.35 -8.58
N ARG A 71 -20.54 26.50 -9.13
CA ARG A 71 -21.93 26.96 -9.22
C ARG A 71 -22.24 27.32 -10.66
N ASP A 72 -23.45 26.98 -11.08
CA ASP A 72 -23.80 26.47 -12.41
C ASP A 72 -23.45 24.97 -12.51
N VAL A 73 -24.25 24.15 -11.81
CA VAL A 73 -24.13 22.68 -11.85
C VAL A 73 -24.44 22.15 -13.26
N GLU A 74 -23.76 21.07 -13.63
CA GLU A 74 -23.87 20.47 -14.97
C GLU A 74 -25.10 19.57 -15.11
N PHE A 75 -25.49 18.89 -14.02
CA PHE A 75 -26.63 17.99 -13.97
C PHE A 75 -27.68 18.52 -12.96
N ASP A 76 -28.44 17.61 -12.34
CA ASP A 76 -29.50 17.93 -11.39
C ASP A 76 -29.03 17.73 -9.93
N GLU A 77 -27.78 18.09 -9.65
CA GLU A 77 -27.25 18.02 -8.29
C GLU A 77 -27.89 19.06 -7.37
N ASP A 78 -28.15 18.68 -6.11
CA ASP A 78 -28.62 19.64 -5.12
C ASP A 78 -27.53 20.65 -4.73
N THR A 79 -27.72 21.90 -5.14
CA THR A 79 -26.78 23.01 -4.88
C THR A 79 -26.51 23.33 -3.40
N SER A 80 -27.34 22.84 -2.47
CA SER A 80 -27.25 23.10 -1.03
C SER A 80 -26.36 22.11 -0.29
N TRP A 81 -26.21 20.91 -0.84
CA TRP A 81 -25.44 19.80 -0.25
C TRP A 81 -24.22 19.43 -1.09
N ASN A 82 -24.13 19.96 -2.32
CA ASN A 82 -23.02 19.69 -3.21
C ASN A 82 -21.78 20.54 -2.84
N HIS A 83 -20.68 19.86 -2.48
CA HIS A 83 -19.41 20.49 -2.15
C HIS A 83 -18.18 19.64 -2.54
N ASP A 84 -17.02 20.30 -2.55
CA ASP A 84 -15.74 19.63 -2.75
C ASP A 84 -15.41 18.71 -1.57
N LEU A 85 -14.77 17.57 -1.86
CA LEU A 85 -14.34 16.60 -0.86
C LEU A 85 -12.82 16.46 -0.94
N GLN A 86 -12.07 16.64 0.16
CA GLN A 86 -10.64 16.34 0.15
C GLN A 86 -10.39 14.87 0.47
N LEU A 87 -9.28 14.33 -0.03
CA LEU A 87 -8.89 12.94 0.25
C LEU A 87 -8.67 12.68 1.75
N SER A 88 -8.30 13.70 2.53
CA SER A 88 -8.24 13.65 3.99
C SER A 88 -9.59 13.42 4.66
N ASP A 89 -10.67 13.81 4.00
CA ASP A 89 -12.03 13.73 4.54
C ASP A 89 -12.65 12.35 4.26
N VAL A 90 -12.08 11.60 3.31
CA VAL A 90 -12.53 10.24 3.00
C VAL A 90 -11.92 9.24 3.99
N PRO A 91 -12.74 8.58 4.83
CA PRO A 91 -12.23 7.74 5.90
C PRO A 91 -11.55 6.48 5.37
N VAL A 92 -10.60 5.98 6.17
CA VAL A 92 -9.87 4.74 5.87
C VAL A 92 -10.32 3.64 6.80
N ILE A 93 -10.92 2.60 6.23
CA ILE A 93 -11.43 1.44 6.96
C ILE A 93 -10.60 0.22 6.58
N VAL A 94 -10.19 -0.58 7.57
CA VAL A 94 -9.49 -1.84 7.31
C VAL A 94 -10.47 -3.00 7.42
N LEU A 95 -10.66 -3.73 6.32
CA LEU A 95 -11.48 -4.93 6.24
C LEU A 95 -10.57 -6.12 5.95
N ALA A 96 -10.56 -7.11 6.84
CA ALA A 96 -9.75 -8.32 6.70
C ALA A 96 -8.25 -8.06 6.37
N GLY A 97 -7.67 -6.99 6.94
CA GLY A 97 -6.28 -6.60 6.72
C GLY A 97 -6.01 -5.76 5.46
N VAL A 98 -7.03 -5.46 4.66
CA VAL A 98 -6.92 -4.57 3.49
C VAL A 98 -7.54 -3.22 3.82
N ALA A 99 -6.80 -2.14 3.56
CA ALA A 99 -7.28 -0.78 3.76
C ALA A 99 -8.11 -0.30 2.56
N TYR A 100 -9.25 0.33 2.85
CA TYR A 100 -10.19 0.88 1.88
C TYR A 100 -10.56 2.32 2.24
N ARG A 101 -10.87 3.12 1.22
CA ARG A 101 -11.62 4.37 1.38
C ARG A 101 -13.11 4.05 1.32
N GLU A 102 -13.85 4.46 2.33
CA GLU A 102 -15.29 4.19 2.47
C GLU A 102 -16.12 5.36 1.97
N PHE A 103 -17.05 5.06 1.07
CA PHE A 103 -18.14 5.93 0.64
C PHE A 103 -19.45 5.26 1.00
N SER A 104 -20.46 6.06 1.32
CA SER A 104 -21.78 5.58 1.66
C SER A 104 -22.83 6.25 0.79
N LEU A 105 -23.90 5.52 0.49
CA LEU A 105 -25.04 5.98 -0.28
C LEU A 105 -26.31 5.73 0.54
N ASP A 106 -27.07 6.79 0.79
CA ASP A 106 -28.45 6.77 1.30
C ASP A 106 -29.38 6.91 0.09
N ILE A 107 -30.24 5.91 -0.12
CA ILE A 107 -31.18 5.80 -1.23
C ILE A 107 -32.56 6.14 -0.68
N ASN A 108 -33.09 7.28 -1.11
CA ASN A 108 -34.36 7.76 -0.60
C ASN A 108 -35.42 7.84 -1.70
N GLN A 109 -35.89 6.67 -2.16
CA GLN A 109 -37.01 6.56 -3.10
C GLN A 109 -38.35 6.79 -2.35
N THR A 110 -39.23 7.59 -2.93
CA THR A 110 -40.56 7.93 -2.38
C THR A 110 -41.70 7.09 -3.00
N GLY A 111 -41.39 6.32 -4.05
CA GLY A 111 -42.32 5.56 -4.87
C GLY A 111 -42.62 4.14 -4.43
N ARG A 112 -43.30 3.41 -5.32
CA ARG A 112 -43.63 1.99 -5.12
C ARG A 112 -42.57 1.03 -5.68
N GLU A 113 -41.75 1.50 -6.61
CA GLU A 113 -40.70 0.70 -7.22
C GLU A 113 -39.55 0.54 -6.23
N GLU A 114 -39.17 -0.71 -5.98
CA GLU A 114 -38.19 -1.06 -4.95
C GLU A 114 -36.78 -1.15 -5.51
N LEU A 115 -36.68 -1.35 -6.83
CA LEU A 115 -35.43 -1.66 -7.52
C LEU A 115 -34.95 -0.47 -8.32
N LEU A 116 -33.66 -0.18 -8.18
CA LEU A 116 -32.91 0.79 -8.95
C LEU A 116 -31.55 0.19 -9.34
N SER A 117 -30.96 0.72 -10.39
CA SER A 117 -29.62 0.37 -10.82
C SER A 117 -28.65 1.50 -10.54
N LEU A 118 -27.47 1.14 -10.02
CA LEU A 118 -26.29 2.00 -10.02
C LEU A 118 -25.42 1.53 -11.19
N ASP A 119 -25.42 2.32 -12.25
CA ASP A 119 -24.88 1.96 -13.56
C ASP A 119 -23.49 2.55 -13.77
N LYS A 120 -23.15 3.64 -13.07
CA LYS A 120 -21.78 4.16 -13.02
C LYS A 120 -21.39 4.61 -11.63
N VAL A 121 -20.15 4.28 -11.26
CA VAL A 121 -19.38 4.97 -10.23
C VAL A 121 -18.00 5.18 -10.80
N GLU A 122 -17.61 6.44 -10.91
CA GLU A 122 -16.26 6.81 -11.34
C GLU A 122 -15.66 7.72 -10.26
N VAL A 123 -14.41 7.46 -9.87
CA VAL A 123 -13.71 8.28 -8.89
C VAL A 123 -12.46 8.88 -9.50
N TYR A 124 -12.29 10.17 -9.26
CA TYR A 124 -11.21 10.98 -9.81
C TYR A 124 -10.47 11.75 -8.70
N LEU A 125 -9.20 12.05 -8.97
CA LEU A 125 -8.37 12.90 -8.13
C LEU A 125 -7.88 14.12 -8.90
N SER A 126 -8.01 15.30 -8.29
CA SER A 126 -7.56 16.58 -8.85
C SER A 126 -6.74 17.40 -7.85
N ALA A 127 -5.96 18.35 -8.37
CA ALA A 127 -5.19 19.30 -7.55
C ALA A 127 -6.04 20.47 -7.01
N ALA A 128 -7.21 20.70 -7.62
CA ALA A 128 -8.14 21.75 -7.23
C ALA A 128 -9.55 21.16 -7.06
N GLY A 129 -10.28 21.65 -6.06
CA GLY A 129 -11.73 21.49 -6.00
C GLY A 129 -12.40 22.28 -7.12
N ASN A 130 -13.72 22.33 -7.17
CA ASN A 130 -14.54 23.06 -8.16
C ASN A 130 -14.58 22.49 -9.58
N ILE A 131 -14.41 21.17 -9.72
CA ILE A 131 -14.57 20.49 -11.00
C ILE A 131 -15.95 20.78 -11.62
N ASN A 132 -16.03 20.98 -12.94
CA ASN A 132 -17.22 21.60 -13.54
C ASN A 132 -17.62 21.08 -14.92
N SER A 133 -16.98 20.01 -15.41
CA SER A 133 -17.36 19.40 -16.68
C SER A 133 -17.05 17.91 -16.72
N TYR A 134 -18.01 17.11 -17.17
CA TYR A 134 -17.85 15.68 -17.40
C TYR A 134 -17.73 15.38 -18.91
N PRO A 135 -16.76 14.57 -19.37
CA PRO A 135 -15.71 13.90 -18.59
C PRO A 135 -14.63 14.88 -18.09
N PHE A 136 -14.10 14.58 -16.91
CA PHE A 136 -13.22 15.46 -16.14
C PHE A 136 -11.77 15.55 -16.63
N ASP A 137 -11.44 14.88 -17.73
CA ASP A 137 -10.08 14.81 -18.28
C ASP A 137 -9.86 15.81 -19.43
N GLN A 138 -10.82 16.72 -19.66
CA GLN A 138 -10.78 17.70 -20.75
C GLN A 138 -10.74 19.15 -20.22
N PRO A 139 -10.07 20.06 -20.93
CA PRO A 139 -10.11 21.49 -20.61
C PRO A 139 -11.51 22.09 -20.87
N PRO A 140 -11.90 23.16 -20.16
CA PRO A 140 -11.08 23.97 -19.24
C PRO A 140 -10.84 23.34 -17.86
N GLU A 141 -9.69 23.65 -17.26
CA GLU A 141 -9.30 23.21 -15.91
C GLU A 141 -10.33 23.63 -14.83
N PRO A 142 -10.45 22.85 -13.72
CA PRO A 142 -9.54 21.76 -13.33
C PRO A 142 -9.85 20.42 -13.98
N THR A 143 -8.79 19.76 -14.46
CA THR A 143 -8.81 18.36 -14.91
C THR A 143 -8.56 17.41 -13.74
N ALA A 144 -9.02 16.17 -13.88
CA ALA A 144 -8.85 15.14 -12.86
C ALA A 144 -8.42 13.80 -13.47
N THR A 145 -7.65 13.04 -12.70
CA THR A 145 -7.22 11.69 -13.07
C THR A 145 -8.23 10.67 -12.58
N LYS A 146 -8.79 9.86 -13.49
CA LYS A 146 -9.66 8.74 -13.12
C LYS A 146 -8.84 7.65 -12.42
N ILE A 147 -9.24 7.26 -11.21
CA ILE A 147 -8.60 6.20 -10.42
C ILE A 147 -9.48 4.97 -10.22
N TYR A 148 -10.79 5.10 -10.46
CA TYR A 148 -11.74 3.98 -10.41
C TYR A 148 -12.85 4.18 -11.44
N ASP A 149 -13.30 3.08 -12.03
CA ASP A 149 -14.42 3.02 -12.96
C ASP A 149 -15.17 1.69 -12.75
N LEU A 150 -16.41 1.78 -12.27
CA LEU A 150 -17.28 0.63 -12.03
C LEU A 150 -17.52 -0.15 -13.32
N ASP A 151 -17.65 0.56 -14.45
CA ASP A 151 -18.06 0.03 -15.73
C ASP A 151 -16.94 0.14 -16.77
N ALA A 152 -15.69 -0.05 -16.34
CA ALA A 152 -14.50 0.07 -17.18
C ALA A 152 -14.54 -0.84 -18.44
N ASP A 153 -15.25 -1.97 -18.37
CA ASP A 153 -15.45 -2.95 -19.43
C ASP A 153 -16.82 -2.85 -20.13
N GLY A 154 -17.73 -1.98 -19.67
CA GLY A 154 -19.00 -1.65 -20.32
C GLY A 154 -20.14 -2.65 -20.10
N ASP A 155 -20.03 -3.53 -19.09
CA ASP A 155 -21.02 -4.55 -18.74
C ASP A 155 -21.29 -4.73 -17.23
N ASN A 156 -20.84 -3.79 -16.39
CA ASN A 156 -21.02 -3.84 -14.93
C ASN A 156 -22.06 -2.83 -14.45
N TRP A 157 -22.92 -3.28 -13.53
CA TRP A 157 -23.83 -2.42 -12.78
C TRP A 157 -24.25 -3.13 -11.49
N VAL A 158 -24.69 -2.34 -10.50
CA VAL A 158 -25.14 -2.84 -9.21
C VAL A 158 -26.66 -2.76 -9.13
N LYS A 159 -27.30 -3.88 -8.82
CA LYS A 159 -28.75 -3.93 -8.60
C LYS A 159 -29.05 -3.70 -7.12
N LEU A 160 -29.81 -2.65 -6.84
CA LEU A 160 -30.09 -2.17 -5.49
C LEU A 160 -31.56 -2.37 -5.15
N ASN A 161 -31.86 -2.37 -3.85
CA ASN A 161 -33.22 -2.41 -3.33
C ASN A 161 -33.40 -1.33 -2.25
N ALA A 162 -34.10 -0.25 -2.59
CA ALA A 162 -34.33 0.92 -1.74
C ALA A 162 -35.14 0.62 -0.47
N LYS A 163 -35.72 -0.58 -0.32
CA LYS A 163 -36.48 -0.99 0.86
C LYS A 163 -35.70 -1.77 1.89
N LEU A 164 -34.43 -2.12 1.64
CA LEU A 164 -33.65 -2.94 2.57
C LEU A 164 -33.25 -2.19 3.84
N SER A 165 -32.86 -0.92 3.72
CA SER A 165 -32.40 -0.09 4.83
C SER A 165 -33.08 1.29 4.84
N SER A 166 -34.40 1.30 4.55
CA SER A 166 -35.16 2.53 4.39
C SER A 166 -35.13 3.43 5.65
N GLY A 167 -34.70 4.67 5.49
CA GLY A 167 -34.73 5.69 6.53
C GLY A 167 -33.69 6.79 6.28
N SER A 168 -34.08 8.05 6.48
CA SER A 168 -33.13 9.16 6.33
C SER A 168 -31.98 9.04 7.32
N GLY A 169 -30.75 9.11 6.79
CA GLY A 169 -29.52 9.06 7.56
C GLY A 169 -28.96 7.66 7.78
N THR A 170 -29.55 6.60 7.22
CA THR A 170 -28.95 5.26 7.20
C THR A 170 -28.43 4.94 5.81
N SER A 171 -27.19 4.46 5.71
CA SER A 171 -26.61 4.08 4.42
C SER A 171 -27.23 2.76 3.92
N ASP A 172 -27.81 2.79 2.72
CA ASP A 172 -28.31 1.62 2.00
C ASP A 172 -27.18 0.84 1.31
N LEU A 173 -26.10 1.52 0.94
CA LEU A 173 -24.93 0.94 0.30
C LEU A 173 -23.65 1.54 0.87
N LEU A 174 -22.67 0.67 1.13
CA LEU A 174 -21.28 1.02 1.41
C LEU A 174 -20.41 0.58 0.24
N VAL A 175 -19.53 1.47 -0.21
CA VAL A 175 -18.57 1.26 -1.27
C VAL A 175 -17.16 1.47 -0.71
N TYR A 176 -16.34 0.44 -0.87
CA TYR A 176 -14.99 0.38 -0.36
C TYR A 176 -14.00 0.31 -1.53
N LEU A 177 -13.31 1.42 -1.78
CA LEU A 177 -12.26 1.50 -2.80
C LEU A 177 -10.89 1.18 -2.18
N PRO A 178 -10.07 0.26 -2.74
CA PRO A 178 -8.77 -0.07 -2.16
C PRO A 178 -7.92 1.19 -1.95
N ALA A 179 -7.41 1.41 -0.73
CA ALA A 179 -6.62 2.61 -0.43
C ALA A 179 -5.37 2.75 -1.31
N THR A 180 -4.89 1.64 -1.87
CA THR A 180 -3.75 1.59 -2.79
C THR A 180 -3.97 2.36 -4.08
N ILE A 181 -5.20 2.49 -4.59
CA ILE A 181 -5.46 3.26 -5.82
C ILE A 181 -5.39 4.78 -5.59
N PHE A 182 -5.33 5.21 -4.33
CA PHE A 182 -5.11 6.61 -3.93
C PHE A 182 -3.64 6.88 -3.57
N ALA A 183 -2.77 5.86 -3.60
CA ALA A 183 -1.36 6.03 -3.27
C ALA A 183 -0.67 6.99 -4.25
N GLY A 184 0.30 7.75 -3.75
CA GLY A 184 1.02 8.77 -4.54
C GLY A 184 0.35 10.15 -4.57
N TYR A 185 -0.94 10.24 -4.21
CA TYR A 185 -1.65 11.53 -4.15
C TYR A 185 -1.56 12.16 -2.75
N PRO A 186 -1.34 13.49 -2.66
CA PRO A 186 -1.43 14.21 -1.39
C PRO A 186 -2.81 14.05 -0.75
N VAL A 187 -2.88 13.99 0.58
CA VAL A 187 -4.18 13.99 1.30
C VAL A 187 -4.99 15.28 1.08
N THR A 188 -4.36 16.34 0.57
CA THR A 188 -5.00 17.59 0.16
C THR A 188 -5.55 17.55 -1.26
N SER A 189 -5.37 16.45 -2.01
CA SER A 189 -6.02 16.25 -3.31
C SER A 189 -7.52 16.21 -3.13
N TYR A 190 -8.24 16.67 -4.14
CA TYR A 190 -9.70 16.65 -4.16
C TYR A 190 -10.20 15.37 -4.80
N VAL A 191 -11.22 14.77 -4.19
CA VAL A 191 -11.91 13.56 -4.65
C VAL A 191 -13.20 13.98 -5.32
N THR A 192 -13.38 13.55 -6.57
CA THR A 192 -14.65 13.67 -7.29
C THR A 192 -15.23 12.27 -7.50
N LEU A 193 -16.42 12.02 -6.97
CA LEU A 193 -17.22 10.84 -7.24
C LEU A 193 -18.33 11.24 -8.21
N PHE A 194 -18.31 10.66 -9.40
CA PHE A 194 -19.42 10.71 -10.34
C PHE A 194 -20.22 9.42 -10.22
N SER A 195 -21.56 9.56 -10.20
CA SER A 195 -22.44 8.40 -10.24
C SER A 195 -23.57 8.59 -11.24
N ARG A 196 -24.09 7.46 -11.75
CA ARG A 196 -25.25 7.40 -12.63
C ARG A 196 -26.14 6.23 -12.23
N PHE A 197 -27.44 6.50 -12.14
CA PHE A 197 -28.48 5.54 -11.83
C PHE A 197 -29.54 5.53 -12.93
N GLY A 198 -30.27 4.43 -13.05
CA GLY A 198 -31.50 4.39 -13.84
C GLY A 198 -31.41 3.83 -15.26
N ASP A 199 -30.24 3.38 -15.72
CA ASP A 199 -30.09 2.84 -17.09
C ASP A 199 -30.74 1.44 -17.21
N ASN A 200 -30.56 0.59 -16.19
CA ASN A 200 -31.08 -0.77 -16.18
C ASN A 200 -32.38 -0.92 -15.37
N PHE A 201 -32.48 -0.24 -14.22
CA PHE A 201 -33.68 -0.12 -13.39
C PHE A 201 -33.85 1.35 -13.00
N PRO A 202 -34.97 1.99 -13.39
CA PRO A 202 -35.10 3.45 -13.32
C PRO A 202 -35.05 3.99 -11.88
N SER A 203 -34.46 5.19 -11.72
CA SER A 203 -34.68 6.01 -10.52
C SER A 203 -35.93 6.86 -10.76
N ASN A 204 -37.05 6.46 -10.14
CA ASN A 204 -38.36 6.99 -10.52
C ASN A 204 -38.80 8.18 -9.67
N ASP A 205 -38.17 8.41 -8.51
CA ASP A 205 -38.45 9.53 -7.62
C ASP A 205 -37.44 9.61 -6.47
N GLY A 206 -37.57 10.67 -5.66
CA GLY A 206 -36.79 10.79 -4.44
C GLY A 206 -35.41 11.39 -4.67
N PHE A 207 -34.41 10.88 -3.95
CA PHE A 207 -33.02 11.28 -4.13
C PHE A 207 -32.03 10.21 -3.68
N GLU A 208 -30.87 10.20 -4.34
CA GLU A 208 -29.70 9.44 -3.94
C GLU A 208 -28.63 10.37 -3.35
N GLU A 209 -28.23 10.12 -2.10
CA GLU A 209 -27.30 10.97 -1.34
C GLU A 209 -26.01 10.20 -1.03
N TRP A 210 -24.90 10.67 -1.58
CA TRP A 210 -23.58 10.16 -1.23
C TRP A 210 -22.98 10.93 -0.05
N ALA A 211 -22.38 10.19 0.87
CA ALA A 211 -21.76 10.73 2.07
C ALA A 211 -20.49 9.96 2.45
N VAL A 212 -19.63 10.59 3.25
CA VAL A 212 -18.54 9.94 3.97
C VAL A 212 -18.81 9.93 5.47
N SER A 213 -18.25 8.98 6.22
CA SER A 213 -18.37 8.96 7.68
C SER A 213 -17.52 10.05 8.33
N THR A 214 -18.14 10.94 9.11
CA THR A 214 -17.42 11.96 9.91
C THR A 214 -16.83 11.40 11.20
N SER A 215 -17.25 10.19 11.59
CA SER A 215 -16.65 9.42 12.69
C SER A 215 -15.48 8.54 12.21
N GLY A 216 -15.15 8.59 10.91
CA GLY A 216 -14.56 7.48 10.17
C GLY A 216 -13.05 7.27 10.28
N THR A 217 -12.30 8.13 10.98
CA THR A 217 -10.86 7.87 11.20
C THR A 217 -10.60 7.48 12.64
N THR A 218 -11.12 6.32 13.06
CA THR A 218 -10.78 5.70 14.37
C THR A 218 -9.32 5.24 14.45
N THR A 219 -8.60 5.31 13.33
CA THR A 219 -7.22 4.87 13.15
C THR A 219 -6.34 6.02 12.68
N ALA A 220 -5.05 5.95 12.95
CA ALA A 220 -4.01 6.83 12.43
C ALA A 220 -3.39 6.28 11.12
N THR A 221 -2.59 7.11 10.47
CA THR A 221 -1.72 6.72 9.35
C THR A 221 -0.27 7.08 9.66
N LEU A 222 0.66 6.32 9.07
CA LEU A 222 2.09 6.60 9.12
C LEU A 222 2.69 6.54 7.72
N SER A 223 3.30 7.63 7.29
CA SER A 223 4.10 7.68 6.07
C SER A 223 5.59 7.71 6.41
N GLY A 224 6.40 7.16 5.52
CA GLY A 224 7.85 7.18 5.63
C GLY A 224 8.55 6.85 4.31
N TYR A 225 9.86 6.83 4.38
CA TYR A 225 10.77 6.54 3.28
C TYR A 225 11.67 5.36 3.64
N LYS A 226 11.78 4.41 2.72
CA LYS A 226 12.77 3.35 2.75
C LYS A 226 13.91 3.72 1.79
N PHE A 227 15.14 3.69 2.25
CA PHE A 227 16.30 4.10 1.46
C PHE A 227 17.50 3.16 1.61
N GLU A 228 18.38 3.20 0.62
CA GLU A 228 19.71 2.62 0.71
C GLU A 228 20.62 3.63 1.41
N ASP A 229 21.07 3.24 2.60
CA ASP A 229 22.10 3.96 3.35
C ASP A 229 23.44 3.66 2.67
N THR A 230 23.88 4.58 1.82
CA THR A 230 24.98 4.30 0.88
C THR A 230 26.36 4.44 1.52
N ASP A 231 26.48 5.24 2.56
CA ASP A 231 27.73 5.44 3.30
C ASP A 231 27.78 4.65 4.62
N GLY A 232 26.66 4.07 5.03
CA GLY A 232 26.53 3.18 6.17
C GLY A 232 26.66 3.90 7.51
N ASP A 233 26.35 5.19 7.57
CA ASP A 233 26.49 5.99 8.78
C ASP A 233 25.33 5.79 9.78
N GLY A 234 24.24 5.16 9.34
CA GLY A 234 23.05 4.90 10.13
C GLY A 234 22.29 6.16 10.54
N ALA A 235 22.36 7.21 9.72
CA ALA A 235 21.65 8.46 9.88
C ALA A 235 20.35 8.49 9.05
N ALA A 236 19.69 9.65 9.06
CA ALA A 236 18.42 9.84 8.39
C ALA A 236 18.67 10.31 6.96
N ARG A 237 18.02 9.65 6.00
CA ARG A 237 18.22 9.81 4.55
C ARG A 237 18.83 11.13 4.08
N GLU A 238 19.98 11.02 3.43
CA GLU A 238 20.73 12.13 2.86
C GLU A 238 20.43 12.35 1.35
N PRO A 239 20.72 13.55 0.81
CA PRO A 239 20.66 13.78 -0.64
C PRO A 239 21.61 12.85 -1.40
N GLY A 240 21.05 12.04 -2.30
CA GLY A 240 21.79 11.08 -3.13
C GLY A 240 21.53 9.63 -2.76
N GLU A 241 20.90 9.38 -1.62
CA GLU A 241 20.52 8.03 -1.18
C GLU A 241 19.23 7.57 -1.88
N PRO A 242 19.28 6.51 -2.70
CA PRO A 242 18.13 6.10 -3.48
C PRO A 242 17.07 5.45 -2.59
N GLY A 243 15.81 5.56 -3.01
CA GLY A 243 14.71 4.84 -2.39
C GLY A 243 14.77 3.34 -2.71
N LEU A 244 14.35 2.50 -1.76
CA LEU A 244 14.26 1.05 -1.99
C LEU A 244 12.80 0.59 -2.04
N SER A 245 12.38 0.08 -3.19
CA SER A 245 11.04 -0.46 -3.44
C SER A 245 10.89 -1.91 -2.96
N ASP A 246 9.63 -2.37 -2.87
CA ASP A 246 9.28 -3.75 -2.50
C ASP A 246 9.68 -4.16 -1.06
N TRP A 247 9.88 -3.20 -0.17
CA TRP A 247 10.10 -3.46 1.26
C TRP A 247 8.79 -3.37 2.03
N THR A 248 8.56 -4.30 2.95
CA THR A 248 7.37 -4.25 3.81
C THR A 248 7.71 -3.59 5.14
N VAL A 249 6.95 -2.56 5.48
CA VAL A 249 6.99 -1.88 6.79
C VAL A 249 5.66 -2.14 7.50
N PHE A 250 5.70 -2.45 8.79
CA PHE A 250 4.52 -2.84 9.56
C PHE A 250 4.54 -2.33 10.99
N VAL A 251 3.35 -2.26 11.58
CA VAL A 251 3.16 -1.94 13.00
C VAL A 251 3.07 -3.24 13.78
N ASP A 252 4.09 -3.51 14.59
CA ASP A 252 4.25 -4.72 15.39
C ASP A 252 3.43 -4.58 16.69
N TYR A 253 2.19 -5.07 16.65
CA TYR A 253 1.22 -4.94 17.74
C TYR A 253 1.47 -5.90 18.89
N ASN A 254 1.99 -7.07 18.59
CA ASN A 254 2.28 -8.08 19.62
C ASN A 254 3.76 -8.06 20.07
N ASN A 255 4.58 -7.20 19.47
CA ASN A 255 6.00 -7.04 19.74
C ASN A 255 6.77 -8.37 19.60
N ASN A 256 6.55 -9.11 18.52
CA ASN A 256 7.23 -10.37 18.21
C ASN A 256 8.25 -10.26 17.06
N GLY A 257 8.39 -9.08 16.44
CA GLY A 257 9.33 -8.85 15.35
C GLY A 257 8.93 -9.41 14.00
N SER A 258 7.75 -10.01 13.87
CA SER A 258 7.25 -10.68 12.68
C SER A 258 5.95 -10.03 12.24
N LEU A 259 5.77 -9.86 10.93
CA LEU A 259 4.49 -9.39 10.39
C LEU A 259 3.43 -10.48 10.53
N ASP A 260 2.38 -10.20 11.30
CA ASP A 260 1.25 -11.10 11.52
C ASP A 260 -0.04 -10.65 10.82
N ALA A 261 -0.98 -11.59 10.66
CA ALA A 261 -2.29 -11.28 10.11
C ALA A 261 -3.04 -10.27 11.00
N GLY A 262 -3.49 -9.17 10.39
CA GLY A 262 -4.21 -8.09 11.08
C GLY A 262 -3.30 -6.96 11.56
N GLU A 263 -1.99 -7.07 11.41
CA GLU A 263 -1.08 -5.95 11.65
C GLU A 263 -1.08 -4.99 10.45
N PRO A 264 -1.27 -3.68 10.70
CA PRO A 264 -1.17 -2.68 9.65
C PRO A 264 0.22 -2.70 9.02
N SER A 265 0.27 -2.78 7.70
CA SER A 265 1.51 -2.78 6.95
C SER A 265 1.38 -2.06 5.62
N ALA A 266 2.52 -1.76 5.00
CA ALA A 266 2.60 -1.21 3.65
C ALA A 266 3.85 -1.74 2.96
N VAL A 267 3.76 -1.88 1.64
CA VAL A 267 4.91 -2.17 0.77
C VAL A 267 5.39 -0.86 0.16
N THR A 268 6.70 -0.65 0.13
CA THR A 268 7.30 0.55 -0.45
C THR A 268 7.15 0.56 -1.97
N LEU A 269 6.82 1.74 -2.49
CA LEU A 269 6.54 1.95 -3.90
C LEU A 269 7.81 1.78 -4.74
N ALA A 270 7.63 1.34 -5.98
CA ALA A 270 8.59 1.55 -7.05
C ALA A 270 8.42 2.96 -7.61
N ASP A 271 9.47 3.45 -8.29
CA ASP A 271 9.38 4.66 -9.10
C ASP A 271 8.36 4.46 -10.24
N ASP A 272 7.43 5.39 -10.41
CA ASP A 272 6.55 5.44 -11.57
C ASP A 272 7.13 6.42 -12.60
N PRO A 273 7.65 5.94 -13.75
CA PRO A 273 8.26 6.82 -14.74
C PRO A 273 7.28 7.80 -15.40
N ALA A 274 5.97 7.66 -15.16
CA ALA A 274 4.94 8.58 -15.63
C ALA A 274 4.78 9.83 -14.76
N THR A 275 5.23 9.79 -13.50
CA THR A 275 5.19 10.95 -12.60
C THR A 275 6.51 11.73 -12.68
N LEU A 276 6.47 13.01 -12.28
CA LEU A 276 7.68 13.84 -12.22
C LEU A 276 8.46 13.65 -10.91
N ALA A 277 7.86 13.00 -9.93
CA ALA A 277 8.44 12.81 -8.60
C ALA A 277 8.94 11.37 -8.48
N ASP A 278 10.10 11.17 -7.89
CA ASP A 278 10.55 9.82 -7.55
C ASP A 278 9.75 9.32 -6.32
N GLU A 279 8.92 8.30 -6.51
CA GLU A 279 8.19 7.62 -5.43
C GLU A 279 8.90 6.41 -4.85
N ALA A 280 10.04 5.98 -5.41
CA ALA A 280 10.74 4.79 -4.96
C ALA A 280 11.03 4.88 -3.46
N GLY A 281 10.68 3.84 -2.72
CA GLY A 281 10.90 3.79 -1.27
C GLY A 281 9.83 4.48 -0.42
N ARG A 282 8.92 5.27 -0.99
CA ARG A 282 7.81 5.84 -0.22
C ARG A 282 6.82 4.75 0.18
N TYR A 283 6.21 4.90 1.36
CA TYR A 283 5.11 4.05 1.79
C TYR A 283 4.16 4.80 2.71
N THR A 284 2.94 4.29 2.88
CA THR A 284 1.99 4.75 3.91
C THR A 284 1.22 3.59 4.48
N ILE A 285 1.32 3.40 5.79
CA ILE A 285 0.53 2.43 6.55
C ILE A 285 -0.76 3.11 6.99
N TYR A 286 -1.88 2.48 6.64
CA TYR A 286 -3.22 2.92 7.03
C TYR A 286 -3.79 2.04 8.14
N GLY A 287 -4.82 2.52 8.85
CA GLY A 287 -5.58 1.67 9.77
C GLY A 287 -4.90 1.40 11.11
N ILE A 288 -3.97 2.26 11.53
CA ILE A 288 -3.23 2.08 12.77
C ILE A 288 -4.11 2.45 13.96
N SER A 289 -4.51 1.49 14.78
CA SER A 289 -5.20 1.73 16.05
C SER A 289 -4.41 2.69 16.94
N ALA A 290 -5.12 3.59 17.62
CA ALA A 290 -4.51 4.52 18.58
C ALA A 290 -3.76 3.75 19.69
N GLY A 291 -2.63 4.30 20.13
CA GLY A 291 -1.72 3.66 21.08
C GLY A 291 -0.26 3.94 20.75
N THR A 292 0.65 3.49 21.61
CA THR A 292 2.09 3.55 21.33
C THR A 292 2.54 2.19 20.84
N TRP A 293 2.98 2.12 19.59
CA TRP A 293 3.34 0.88 18.92
C TRP A 293 4.75 0.95 18.34
N LYS A 294 5.36 -0.22 18.14
CA LYS A 294 6.61 -0.31 17.40
C LYS A 294 6.32 -0.46 15.91
N VAL A 295 7.10 0.22 15.10
CA VAL A 295 7.08 0.11 13.65
C VAL A 295 8.39 -0.54 13.23
N ARG A 296 8.31 -1.55 12.38
CA ARG A 296 9.43 -2.37 11.92
C ARG A 296 9.35 -2.59 10.43
N GLU A 297 10.43 -3.11 9.87
CA GLU A 297 10.46 -3.65 8.52
C GLU A 297 10.60 -5.17 8.53
N VAL A 298 10.13 -5.80 7.46
CA VAL A 298 10.47 -7.19 7.18
C VAL A 298 11.88 -7.21 6.59
N GLN A 299 12.83 -7.78 7.32
CA GLN A 299 14.22 -7.88 6.91
C GLN A 299 14.36 -8.70 5.61
N LYS A 300 15.10 -8.18 4.63
CA LYS A 300 15.51 -8.93 3.44
C LYS A 300 16.92 -9.50 3.61
N THR A 301 17.20 -10.61 2.92
CA THR A 301 18.55 -11.18 2.83
C THR A 301 19.50 -10.23 2.10
N ASP A 302 20.78 -10.26 2.46
CA ASP A 302 21.86 -9.42 1.90
C ASP A 302 21.72 -7.92 2.18
N TRP A 303 20.95 -7.57 3.20
CA TRP A 303 20.79 -6.20 3.67
C TRP A 303 20.84 -6.18 5.18
N THR A 304 21.45 -5.12 5.73
CA THR A 304 21.47 -4.83 7.15
C THR A 304 20.71 -3.53 7.41
N ASN A 305 19.79 -3.53 8.36
CA ASN A 305 19.07 -2.33 8.79
C ASN A 305 20.04 -1.39 9.54
N SER A 306 20.21 -0.18 9.04
CA SER A 306 21.12 0.85 9.55
C SER A 306 20.41 2.07 10.14
N PHE A 307 19.13 2.29 9.81
CA PHE A 307 18.30 3.33 10.41
C PHE A 307 16.85 2.83 10.61
N PRO A 308 16.20 3.09 11.77
CA PRO A 308 16.67 3.86 12.91
C PRO A 308 17.78 3.14 13.70
N THR A 309 18.38 3.78 14.71
CA THR A 309 19.41 3.15 15.57
C THR A 309 18.85 2.44 16.80
N THR A 310 17.59 2.72 17.16
CA THR A 310 16.92 2.06 18.27
C THR A 310 16.66 0.59 17.92
N SER A 311 17.02 -0.34 18.81
CA SER A 311 16.91 -1.78 18.57
C SER A 311 16.55 -2.57 19.83
N ASP A 312 15.99 -3.76 19.60
CA ASP A 312 15.79 -4.80 20.62
C ASP A 312 16.17 -6.18 20.06
N VAL A 313 15.79 -7.25 20.76
CA VAL A 313 16.05 -8.64 20.37
C VAL A 313 15.48 -9.01 18.99
N TYR A 314 14.51 -8.25 18.49
CA TYR A 314 13.86 -8.48 17.20
C TYR A 314 14.36 -7.54 16.10
N GLY A 315 15.41 -6.76 16.36
CA GLY A 315 15.99 -5.82 15.41
C GLY A 315 15.58 -4.37 15.67
N ARG A 316 15.74 -3.54 14.64
CA ARG A 316 15.57 -2.08 14.75
C ARG A 316 14.12 -1.66 14.60
N TYR A 317 13.72 -0.59 15.28
CA TYR A 317 12.33 -0.13 15.28
C TYR A 317 12.18 1.35 15.60
N HIS A 318 11.05 1.92 15.16
CA HIS A 318 10.53 3.20 15.67
C HIS A 318 9.48 2.96 16.74
N SER A 319 9.49 3.74 17.82
CA SER A 319 8.41 3.73 18.82
C SER A 319 7.54 4.97 18.63
N VAL A 320 6.33 4.79 18.09
CA VAL A 320 5.47 5.89 17.65
C VAL A 320 4.16 5.88 18.45
N THR A 321 3.69 7.06 18.86
CA THR A 321 2.39 7.22 19.51
C THR A 321 1.37 7.70 18.50
N PHE A 322 0.35 6.88 18.27
CA PHE A 322 -0.73 7.10 17.33
C PHE A 322 -1.98 7.58 18.07
N THR A 323 -2.59 8.63 17.54
CA THR A 323 -3.91 9.11 17.93
C THR A 323 -4.84 8.93 16.75
N ALA A 324 -6.08 8.50 16.99
CA ALA A 324 -7.09 8.34 15.95
C ALA A 324 -7.21 9.59 15.07
N GLY A 325 -7.22 9.41 13.76
CA GLY A 325 -7.32 10.47 12.75
C GLY A 325 -6.01 11.20 12.44
N ASN A 326 -4.93 10.98 13.18
CA ASN A 326 -3.66 11.62 12.87
C ASN A 326 -3.00 10.99 11.64
N SER A 327 -2.45 11.86 10.78
CA SER A 327 -1.47 11.47 9.77
C SER A 327 -0.08 11.85 10.25
N LEU A 328 0.79 10.85 10.41
CA LEU A 328 2.15 11.02 10.91
C LEU A 328 3.17 10.79 9.79
N TYR A 329 4.32 11.43 9.93
CA TYR A 329 5.52 11.25 9.09
C TYR A 329 6.72 10.91 9.97
N GLY A 330 7.76 10.35 9.37
CA GLY A 330 9.02 10.01 10.06
C GLY A 330 9.15 8.55 10.46
N GLY A 331 8.50 7.64 9.70
CA GLY A 331 8.71 6.20 9.85
C GLY A 331 9.95 5.65 9.14
N ASP A 332 10.90 6.50 8.74
CA ASP A 332 11.91 6.15 7.73
C ASP A 332 12.84 4.99 8.12
N PHE A 333 13.21 4.16 7.15
CA PHE A 333 14.12 3.03 7.33
C PHE A 333 15.26 3.07 6.32
N GLY A 334 16.50 2.96 6.80
CA GLY A 334 17.71 2.93 5.99
C GLY A 334 18.38 1.57 6.08
N ASN A 335 18.79 0.99 4.95
CA ASN A 335 19.56 -0.25 4.94
C ASN A 335 20.81 -0.15 4.08
N VAL A 336 21.86 -0.80 4.56
CA VAL A 336 23.12 -0.99 3.84
C VAL A 336 23.10 -2.36 3.17
N ARG A 337 23.55 -2.45 1.93
CA ARG A 337 23.73 -3.73 1.24
C ARG A 337 24.91 -4.48 1.83
N ASP A 338 24.71 -5.75 2.17
CA ASP A 338 25.77 -6.61 2.67
C ASP A 338 26.76 -6.93 1.55
N ASN A 339 28.04 -6.73 1.84
CA ASN A 339 29.18 -6.96 0.96
C ASN A 339 30.26 -7.73 1.73
N PRO A 340 30.05 -9.03 2.01
CA PRO A 340 31.03 -9.88 2.69
C PRO A 340 32.30 -10.02 1.85
N ALA A 341 33.45 -9.72 2.43
CA ALA A 341 34.74 -9.85 1.76
C ALA A 341 35.86 -10.14 2.77
N LEU A 342 36.85 -10.90 2.35
CA LEU A 342 38.07 -11.09 3.12
C LEU A 342 39.30 -11.10 2.22
N THR A 343 40.44 -10.84 2.81
CA THR A 343 41.75 -11.00 2.18
C THR A 343 42.59 -11.99 2.97
N ILE A 344 43.46 -12.71 2.28
CA ILE A 344 44.40 -13.67 2.88
C ILE A 344 45.79 -13.34 2.35
N VAL A 345 46.73 -13.14 3.27
CA VAL A 345 48.15 -12.93 2.95
C VAL A 345 48.96 -14.03 3.62
N LYS A 346 49.83 -14.69 2.85
CA LYS A 346 50.80 -15.66 3.36
C LYS A 346 52.21 -15.12 3.11
N ALA A 347 52.98 -14.94 4.18
CA ALA A 347 54.35 -14.46 4.13
C ALA A 347 55.30 -15.53 4.65
N ALA A 348 56.44 -15.72 3.98
CA ALA A 348 57.55 -16.51 4.50
C ALA A 348 58.54 -15.60 5.20
N ASP A 349 59.15 -16.07 6.27
CA ASP A 349 60.29 -15.40 6.91
C ASP A 349 61.56 -15.36 6.02
N LYS A 350 61.59 -16.18 4.97
CA LYS A 350 62.72 -16.32 4.03
C LYS A 350 62.28 -16.22 2.58
N ALA A 351 63.02 -15.45 1.79
CA ALA A 351 62.83 -15.35 0.33
C ALA A 351 63.59 -16.43 -0.46
N THR A 352 64.65 -17.01 0.12
CA THR A 352 65.45 -18.07 -0.49
C THR A 352 65.89 -19.07 0.57
N VAL A 353 66.15 -20.31 0.14
CA VAL A 353 66.67 -21.39 0.98
C VAL A 353 67.98 -21.87 0.38
N SER A 354 69.01 -22.04 1.22
CA SER A 354 70.38 -22.30 0.77
C SER A 354 70.85 -23.73 1.03
N VAL A 355 70.28 -24.40 2.05
CA VAL A 355 70.58 -25.80 2.36
C VAL A 355 69.30 -26.61 2.63
N ALA A 356 69.32 -27.89 2.25
CA ALA A 356 68.22 -28.80 2.54
C ALA A 356 68.06 -29.01 4.05
N GLY A 357 66.81 -28.99 4.53
CA GLY A 357 66.49 -29.12 5.96
C GLY A 357 66.35 -27.79 6.70
N GLU A 358 66.55 -26.64 6.05
CA GLU A 358 66.20 -25.34 6.64
C GLU A 358 64.70 -25.22 6.92
N THR A 359 64.34 -24.77 8.12
CA THR A 359 62.97 -24.39 8.47
C THR A 359 62.61 -23.04 7.86
N ILE A 360 61.41 -22.95 7.29
CA ILE A 360 60.76 -21.70 6.86
C ILE A 360 59.55 -21.50 7.76
N THR A 361 59.42 -20.32 8.33
CA THR A 361 58.24 -19.94 9.11
C THR A 361 57.29 -19.18 8.20
N TYR A 362 56.02 -19.61 8.16
CA TYR A 362 54.99 -18.88 7.43
C TYR A 362 54.07 -18.17 8.43
N THR A 363 53.70 -16.93 8.10
CA THR A 363 52.65 -16.18 8.79
C THR A 363 51.49 -16.01 7.82
N ILE A 364 50.29 -16.41 8.23
CA ILE A 364 49.07 -16.23 7.45
C ILE A 364 48.18 -15.23 8.17
N THR A 365 47.83 -14.13 7.50
CA THR A 365 46.89 -13.14 8.01
C THR A 365 45.61 -13.16 7.19
N VAL A 366 44.47 -13.25 7.86
CA VAL A 366 43.13 -13.20 7.27
C VAL A 366 42.43 -11.96 7.79
N ALA A 367 42.08 -11.02 6.91
CA ALA A 367 41.43 -9.77 7.29
C ALA A 367 40.03 -9.66 6.67
N ASN A 368 39.02 -9.27 7.44
CA ASN A 368 37.70 -8.96 6.92
C ASN A 368 37.69 -7.54 6.35
N THR A 369 37.50 -7.46 5.04
CA THR A 369 37.48 -6.22 4.28
C THR A 369 36.07 -5.89 3.76
N GLY A 370 35.07 -6.67 4.16
CA GLY A 370 33.67 -6.42 3.88
C GLY A 370 33.03 -5.49 4.92
N ASN A 371 31.71 -5.38 4.88
CA ASN A 371 30.92 -4.61 5.84
C ASN A 371 30.03 -5.48 6.75
N VAL A 372 30.20 -6.80 6.70
CA VAL A 372 29.51 -7.76 7.58
C VAL A 372 30.52 -8.66 8.27
N ALA A 373 30.21 -9.04 9.51
CA ALA A 373 31.01 -9.98 10.28
C ALA A 373 30.95 -11.39 9.64
N LEU A 374 32.08 -12.09 9.61
CA LEU A 374 32.18 -13.40 8.95
C LEU A 374 32.26 -14.52 9.99
N THR A 375 31.38 -15.52 9.87
CA THR A 375 31.37 -16.70 10.75
C THR A 375 31.89 -17.94 10.00
N GLY A 376 32.35 -18.95 10.73
CA GLY A 376 32.83 -20.20 10.14
C GLY A 376 34.13 -20.07 9.34
N VAL A 377 34.89 -18.99 9.56
CA VAL A 377 36.19 -18.78 8.93
C VAL A 377 37.17 -19.83 9.43
N THR A 378 37.72 -20.62 8.52
CA THR A 378 38.73 -21.65 8.81
C THR A 378 39.92 -21.49 7.87
N VAL A 379 41.14 -21.61 8.40
CA VAL A 379 42.37 -21.50 7.62
C VAL A 379 43.04 -22.87 7.55
N ASN A 380 43.30 -23.34 6.33
CA ASN A 380 43.98 -24.60 6.08
C ASN A 380 45.10 -24.40 5.05
N ASP A 381 46.28 -24.91 5.35
CA ASP A 381 47.42 -24.94 4.44
C ASP A 381 48.00 -26.36 4.37
N PRO A 382 47.76 -27.11 3.28
CA PRO A 382 48.20 -28.50 3.17
C PRO A 382 49.71 -28.72 3.26
N LEU A 383 50.52 -27.67 3.14
CA LEU A 383 51.98 -27.75 3.16
C LEU A 383 52.58 -27.28 4.50
N VAL A 384 51.78 -26.69 5.39
CA VAL A 384 52.21 -26.26 6.73
C VAL A 384 51.66 -27.23 7.77
N ALA A 385 52.49 -28.19 8.20
CA ALA A 385 52.05 -29.28 9.08
C ALA A 385 51.59 -28.83 10.48
N ASN A 386 52.03 -27.66 10.96
CA ASN A 386 51.76 -27.16 12.32
C ASN A 386 51.12 -25.76 12.29
N LEU A 387 50.16 -25.53 11.40
CA LEU A 387 49.41 -24.28 11.37
C LEU A 387 48.60 -24.13 12.67
N ALA A 388 48.76 -23.01 13.37
CA ALA A 388 48.09 -22.75 14.63
C ALA A 388 47.61 -21.31 14.69
N TYR A 389 46.43 -21.06 15.22
CA TYR A 389 45.97 -19.70 15.48
C TYR A 389 46.89 -19.01 16.51
N VAL A 390 47.24 -17.75 16.26
CA VAL A 390 48.14 -16.96 17.10
C VAL A 390 47.39 -15.83 17.80
N SER A 391 46.65 -15.00 17.06
CA SER A 391 46.01 -13.79 17.59
C SER A 391 44.99 -13.18 16.62
N GLY A 392 44.19 -12.24 17.11
CA GLY A 392 43.37 -11.37 16.27
C GLY A 392 41.86 -11.56 16.37
N ASP A 393 41.38 -12.60 17.06
CA ASP A 393 39.97 -12.88 17.40
C ASP A 393 39.58 -12.13 18.67
N ALA A 394 38.94 -10.98 18.50
CA ALA A 394 38.31 -10.18 19.52
C ALA A 394 36.97 -10.79 19.94
N ALA A 395 36.37 -10.27 21.01
CA ALA A 395 35.04 -10.70 21.40
C ALA A 395 33.98 -10.02 20.51
N PRO A 396 32.95 -10.75 20.02
CA PRO A 396 32.66 -12.17 20.28
C PRO A 396 33.58 -13.14 19.53
N SER A 397 34.16 -14.10 20.25
CA SER A 397 35.14 -15.04 19.70
C SER A 397 34.55 -15.96 18.62
N GLY A 398 35.37 -16.27 17.60
CA GLY A 398 35.01 -17.16 16.50
C GLY A 398 34.25 -16.45 15.37
N ILE A 399 34.19 -15.12 15.41
CA ILE A 399 33.59 -14.26 14.39
C ILE A 399 34.68 -13.30 13.91
N LEU A 400 34.98 -13.32 12.62
CA LEU A 400 35.92 -12.36 12.03
C LEU A 400 35.18 -11.05 11.78
N ASP A 401 35.23 -10.14 12.75
CA ASP A 401 34.51 -8.87 12.75
C ASP A 401 35.00 -7.92 11.64
N VAL A 402 34.18 -6.93 11.29
CA VAL A 402 34.55 -5.94 10.26
C VAL A 402 35.80 -5.18 10.69
N GLY A 403 36.83 -5.17 9.83
CA GLY A 403 38.12 -4.56 10.12
C GLY A 403 39.07 -5.41 10.97
N GLU A 404 38.64 -6.60 11.41
CA GLU A 404 39.47 -7.52 12.18
C GLU A 404 40.47 -8.27 11.30
N THR A 405 41.61 -8.68 11.88
CA THR A 405 42.62 -9.52 11.23
C THR A 405 43.09 -10.66 12.13
N TRP A 406 42.82 -11.90 11.73
CA TRP A 406 43.32 -13.09 12.38
C TRP A 406 44.70 -13.50 11.85
N THR A 407 45.59 -13.92 12.73
CA THR A 407 46.96 -14.34 12.42
C THR A 407 47.18 -15.79 12.83
N TYR A 408 47.82 -16.56 11.94
CA TYR A 408 48.18 -17.97 12.08
C TYR A 408 49.66 -18.21 11.76
#